data_AF-A0A955MGL9-F1
#
_entry.id   AF-A0A955MGL9-F1
#
_cell.length_a   1.000
_cell.length_b   1.000
_cell.length_c   1.000
_cell.angle_alpha   90.00
_cell.angle_beta   90.00
_cell.angle_gamma   90.00
#
_symmetry.space_group_name_H-M   'P 1'
#
loop_
_entity.id
_entity.type
_entity.pdbx_description
1 polymer ?
#
loop_
_entity_poly.entity_id
_entity_poly.type
_entity_poly.pdbx_seq_one_letter_code
_entity_poly.pdbx_strand_id
1 'polypeptide(L)' 'MADKNKIVVFQDQKIRRIWYQDKWYFVIVDIVSVLTNSTQPSGYIKDMRRRDRELSKGWGQIA' A
#
# COMPACT_ATOMS: atom_id res chain seq x y z
N MET A 1 18.76 -10.73 -19.09
CA MET A 1 17.45 -10.04 -18.93
C MET A 1 17.21 -9.86 -17.44
N ALA A 2 17.32 -8.63 -16.93
CA ALA A 2 17.33 -8.40 -15.47
C ALA A 2 15.94 -8.63 -14.85
N ASP A 3 15.88 -9.47 -13.83
CA ASP A 3 14.68 -9.79 -13.04
C ASP A 3 14.02 -8.52 -12.49
N LYS A 4 12.92 -8.10 -13.12
CA LYS A 4 12.16 -6.90 -12.75
C LYS A 4 11.29 -7.08 -11.50
N ASN A 5 11.32 -8.27 -10.88
CA ASN A 5 10.57 -8.61 -9.66
C ASN A 5 11.47 -8.80 -8.43
N LYS A 6 12.55 -8.02 -8.28
CA LYS A 6 13.32 -8.04 -7.04
C LYS A 6 12.43 -7.65 -5.87
N ILE A 7 12.16 -8.58 -4.96
CA ILE A 7 11.49 -8.28 -3.70
C ILE A 7 12.41 -7.32 -2.94
N VAL A 8 11.96 -6.09 -2.70
CA VAL A 8 12.68 -5.19 -1.79
C VAL A 8 12.24 -5.58 -0.39
N VAL A 9 13.19 -6.08 0.38
CA VAL A 9 12.98 -6.49 1.76
C VAL A 9 13.05 -5.23 2.62
N PHE A 10 11.91 -4.69 3.04
CA PHE A 10 11.86 -3.68 4.09
C PHE A 10 11.65 -4.41 5.41
N GLN A 11 12.65 -4.41 6.28
CA GLN A 11 12.58 -5.04 7.62
C GLN A 11 12.12 -6.51 7.60
N ASP A 12 12.62 -7.31 6.66
CA ASP A 12 12.28 -8.74 6.48
C ASP A 12 10.83 -9.03 6.02
N GLN A 13 10.03 -7.98 5.74
CA GLN A 13 8.65 -8.13 5.30
C GLN A 13 8.50 -7.93 3.78
N LYS A 14 7.70 -8.81 3.16
CA LYS A 14 7.41 -8.80 1.72
C LYS A 14 6.32 -7.78 1.40
N ILE A 15 6.67 -6.74 0.65
CA ILE A 15 5.72 -5.72 0.16
C ILE A 15 5.33 -6.04 -1.29
N ARG A 16 4.02 -6.08 -1.58
CA ARG A 16 3.52 -6.23 -2.95
C ARG A 16 3.70 -4.95 -3.75
N ARG A 17 4.22 -5.09 -4.97
CA ARG A 17 4.45 -3.97 -5.91
C ARG A 17 4.23 -4.39 -7.36
N ILE A 18 3.88 -3.42 -8.19
CA ILE A 18 3.84 -3.56 -9.64
C ILE A 18 4.56 -2.38 -10.30
N TRP A 19 5.17 -2.61 -11.45
CA TRP A 19 5.71 -1.56 -12.32
C TRP A 19 4.65 -1.17 -13.34
N TYR A 20 4.26 0.10 -13.37
CA TYR A 20 3.22 0.60 -14.27
C TYR A 20 3.50 2.06 -14.64
N GLN A 21 3.39 2.41 -15.93
CA GLN A 21 3.61 3.79 -16.44
C GLN A 21 4.86 4.46 -15.87
N ASP A 22 5.99 3.75 -15.93
CA ASP A 22 7.30 4.20 -15.44
C ASP A 22 7.34 4.58 -13.94
N LYS A 23 6.39 4.05 -13.17
CA LYS A 23 6.27 4.26 -11.73
C LYS A 23 6.09 2.94 -11.00
N TRP A 24 6.57 2.89 -9.76
CA TRP A 24 6.28 1.80 -8.83
C TRP A 24 4.96 2.08 -8.12
N TYR A 25 4.05 1.10 -8.18
CA TYR A 25 2.83 1.08 -7.38
C TYR A 25 3.00 0.05 -6.28
N PHE A 26 2.58 0.41 -5.07
CA PHE A 26 2.69 -0.43 -3.89
C PHE A 26 1.31 -0.65 -3.28
N VAL A 27 1.11 -1.79 -2.64
CA VAL A 27 -0.11 -2.02 -1.86
C VAL A 27 -0.02 -1.25 -0.56
N ILE A 28 -0.87 -0.24 -0.40
CA ILE A 28 -0.88 0.65 0.77
C ILE A 28 -1.04 -0.10 2.10
N VAL A 29 -1.82 -1.20 2.12
CA VAL A 29 -2.02 -2.04 3.32
C VAL A 29 -0.69 -2.64 3.80
N ASP A 30 0.14 -3.12 2.87
CA ASP A 30 1.43 -3.74 3.19
C ASP A 30 2.39 -2.68 3.75
N ILE A 31 2.41 -1.48 3.16
CA ILE A 31 3.22 -0.35 3.65
C ILE A 31 2.82 0.03 5.08
N VAL A 32 1.53 0.20 5.34
CA VAL A 32 1.02 0.54 6.68
C VAL A 32 1.37 -0.56 7.67
N SER A 33 1.20 -1.83 7.31
CA SER A 33 1.55 -2.97 8.17
C SER A 33 3.02 -2.94 8.59
N VAL A 34 3.93 -2.77 7.62
CA VAL A 34 5.38 -2.76 7.87
C VAL A 34 5.80 -1.55 8.72
N LEU A 35 5.25 -0.36 8.44
CA LEU A 35 5.68 0.86 9.12
C LEU A 35 5.11 1.01 10.53
N THR A 36 3.92 0.47 10.79
CA THR A 36 3.20 0.69 12.05
C THR A 36 3.19 -0.53 12.96
N ASN A 37 3.57 -1.71 12.45
CA ASN A 37 3.38 -3.00 13.12
C ASN A 37 1.93 -3.18 13.62
N SER A 38 0.96 -2.54 12.95
CA SER A 38 -0.45 -2.59 13.35
C SER A 38 -1.01 -3.99 13.14
N THR A 39 -1.76 -4.49 14.11
CA THR A 39 -2.55 -5.71 13.98
C THR A 39 -3.76 -5.55 13.05
N GLN A 40 -4.16 -4.30 12.76
CA GLN A 40 -5.30 -3.97 11.88
C GLN A 40 -4.96 -2.81 10.93
N PRO A 41 -4.06 -3.01 9.95
CA PRO A 41 -3.65 -1.96 9.01
C PRO A 41 -4.79 -1.44 8.12
N SER A 42 -5.83 -2.27 7.89
CA SER A 42 -7.06 -1.85 7.19
C SER A 42 -7.84 -0.77 7.96
N GLY A 43 -7.88 -0.86 9.29
CA GLY A 43 -8.49 0.15 10.15
C GLY A 43 -7.75 1.48 10.09
N TYR A 44 -6.41 1.42 10.11
CA TYR A 44 -5.57 2.60 9.96
C TYR A 44 -5.83 3.34 8.64
N ILE A 45 -5.97 2.60 7.53
CA ILE A 45 -6.31 3.19 6.22
C ILE A 45 -7.71 3.82 6.24
N LYS A 46 -8.68 3.20 6.91
CA LYS A 46 -10.02 3.78 7.08
C LYS A 46 -9.95 5.13 7.80
N ASP A 47 -9.10 5.26 8.81
CA ASP A 47 -8.89 6.52 9.51
C ASP A 47 -8.12 7.55 8.69
N MET A 48 -7.08 7.13 7.96
CA MET A 48 -6.38 8.03 7.02
C MET A 48 -7.35 8.63 6.00
N ARG A 49 -8.25 7.82 5.44
CA ARG A 49 -9.26 8.27 4.47
C ARG A 49 -10.28 9.26 5.02
N ARG A 50 -10.60 9.17 6.32
CA ARG A 50 -11.46 10.17 6.97
C ARG A 50 -10.76 11.53 7.09
N ARG A 51 -9.43 11.53 7.12
CA ARG A 51 -8.59 12.72 7.33
C ARG A 51 -8.04 13.29 6.02
N ASP A 52 -7.95 12.47 4.98
CA ASP A 52 -7.37 12.81 3.68
C ASP A 52 -8.43 12.76 2.57
N ARG A 53 -8.72 13.94 2.01
CA ARG A 53 -9.76 14.11 0.97
C ARG A 53 -9.39 13.39 -0.32
N GLU A 54 -8.12 13.33 -0.70
CA GLU A 54 -7.69 12.64 -1.93
C GLU A 54 -7.83 11.13 -1.79
N LEU A 55 -7.42 10.57 -0.65
CA LEU A 55 -7.58 9.13 -0.36
C LEU A 55 -9.05 8.71 -0.23
N SER A 56 -9.95 9.65 0.06
CA SER A 56 -11.39 9.40 0.12
C SER A 56 -12.04 9.29 -1.27
N LYS A 57 -11.44 9.84 -2.33
CA LYS A 57 -12.02 9.86 -3.68
C LYS A 57 -12.12 8.44 -4.25
N GLY A 58 -13.31 8.09 -4.76
CA GLY A 58 -13.59 6.80 -5.42
C GLY A 58 -13.93 5.64 -4.47
N TRP A 59 -13.94 5.85 -3.16
CA TRP A 59 -14.34 4.82 -2.19
C TRP A 59 -15.84 4.93 -1.86
N GLY A 60 -16.60 3.83 -2.06
CA GLY A 60 -18.05 3.79 -1.86
C GLY A 60 -18.91 3.93 -3.12
N GLN A 61 -18.30 4.19 -4.29
CA GLN A 61 -18.98 4.11 -5.60
C GLN A 61 -18.90 2.73 -6.25
N ILE A 62 -18.01 1.87 -5.77
CA ILE A 62 -17.85 0.48 -6.18
C ILE A 62 -18.22 -0.36 -4.96
N ALA A 63 -19.51 -0.40 -4.64
CA ALA A 63 -20.10 -1.33 -3.69
C ALA A 63 -20.88 -2.38 -4.46
#